data_AF-A0A7K1LI49-F1
#
_entry.id   AF-A0A7K1LI49-F1
#
_cell.length_a   1.000
_cell.length_b   1.000
_cell.length_c   1.000
_cell.angle_alpha   90.00
_cell.angle_beta   90.00
_cell.angle_gamma   90.00
#
_symmetry.space_group_name_H-M   'P 1'
#
loop_
_entity.id
_entity.type
_entity.pdbx_description
1 polymer ?
#
loop_
_entity_poly.entity_id
_entity_poly.type
_entity_poly.pdbx_seq_one_letter_code
_entity_poly.pdbx_strand_id
1 'polypeptide(L)'
;MSEYAPYLIPGVVAIIVAWLGLKPKKTDPDQLLRDDLKYMGERVEQQRKISESLEAQVDELRRDRDAQKQEIFSLKNKVDDLWVRMRKVVDYARTLENRITGLTGKPHERPSELEEIFERH
;
A
#
# COMPACT_ATOMS: atom_id res chain seq x y z
N MET A 1 -14.49 -21.58 16.15
CA MET A 1 -14.35 -21.84 17.60
C MET A 1 -12.96 -22.41 17.82
N SER A 2 -12.17 -21.77 18.67
CA SER A 2 -10.75 -22.09 18.90
C SER A 2 -10.64 -23.34 19.77
N GLU A 3 -10.34 -24.49 19.19
CA GLU A 3 -9.95 -25.68 19.96
C GLU A 3 -8.51 -25.49 20.46
N TYR A 4 -8.39 -24.84 21.62
CA TYR A 4 -7.19 -24.94 22.44
C TYR A 4 -7.09 -26.38 22.94
N ALA A 5 -6.27 -27.21 22.31
CA ALA A 5 -5.79 -28.43 22.95
C ALA A 5 -4.80 -28.00 24.03
N PRO A 6 -5.11 -28.19 25.34
CA PRO A 6 -4.14 -27.84 26.38
C PRO A 6 -2.93 -28.74 26.22
N TYR A 7 -1.74 -28.13 26.07
CA TYR A 7 -0.46 -28.82 26.23
C TYR A 7 -0.41 -29.39 27.65
N LEU A 8 -0.84 -30.64 27.80
CA LEU A 8 -0.71 -31.36 29.06
C LEU A 8 0.77 -31.61 29.29
N ILE A 9 1.28 -31.05 30.38
CA ILE A 9 2.65 -31.27 30.85
C ILE A 9 2.89 -32.79 30.90
N PRO A 10 4.02 -33.31 30.39
CA PRO A 10 4.28 -34.75 30.28
C PRO A 10 4.02 -35.53 31.58
N GLY A 11 4.27 -34.91 32.74
CA GLY A 11 3.99 -35.50 34.05
C GLY A 11 2.50 -35.74 34.34
N VAL A 12 1.61 -34.88 33.87
CA VAL A 12 0.16 -35.02 34.08
C VAL A 12 -0.42 -36.11 33.18
N VAL A 13 0.07 -36.22 31.94
CA VAL A 13 -0.30 -37.32 31.02
C VAL A 13 0.11 -38.67 31.61
N ALA A 14 1.32 -38.76 32.20
CA ALA A 14 1.81 -40.00 32.81
C ALA A 14 0.92 -40.46 33.99
N ILE A 15 0.46 -39.53 34.83
CA ILE A 15 -0.43 -39.84 35.96
C ILE A 15 -1.80 -40.34 35.46
N ILE A 16 -2.37 -39.70 34.43
CA ILE A 16 -3.67 -40.09 33.86
C ILE A 16 -3.58 -41.46 33.18
N VAL A 17 -2.53 -41.72 32.41
CA VAL A 17 -2.29 -43.01 31.74
C VAL A 17 -2.09 -44.14 32.76
N ALA A 18 -1.37 -43.85 33.86
CA ALA A 18 -1.19 -44.79 34.96
C ALA A 18 -2.52 -45.08 35.69
N TRP A 19 -3.35 -44.07 35.92
CA TRP A 19 -4.67 -44.23 36.57
C TRP A 19 -5.66 -45.02 35.71
N LEU A 20 -5.59 -44.86 34.38
CA LEU A 20 -6.43 -45.58 33.41
C LEU A 20 -5.95 -47.00 33.10
N GLY A 21 -4.82 -47.45 33.66
CA GLY A 21 -4.27 -48.80 33.41
C GLY A 21 -3.88 -49.05 31.95
N LEU A 22 -3.79 -47.99 31.14
CA LEU A 22 -3.39 -48.05 29.75
C LEU A 22 -1.88 -48.27 29.71
N LYS A 23 -1.43 -49.45 29.26
CA LYS A 23 -0.01 -49.67 29.01
C LYS A 23 0.43 -48.66 27.94
N PRO A 24 1.43 -47.80 28.21
CA PRO A 24 1.92 -46.89 27.19
C PRO A 24 2.36 -47.74 25.99
N LYS A 25 1.82 -47.44 24.80
CA LYS A 25 2.41 -47.95 23.57
C LYS A 25 3.87 -47.50 23.60
N LYS A 26 4.79 -48.45 23.51
CA LYS A 26 6.22 -48.18 23.42
C LYS A 26 6.49 -47.53 22.08
N THR A 27 6.20 -46.24 21.97
CA THR A 27 6.66 -45.43 20.85
C THR A 27 8.10 -45.11 21.14
N ASP A 28 8.97 -45.47 20.20
CA ASP A 28 10.40 -45.23 20.31
C ASP A 28 10.65 -43.71 20.41
N PRO A 29 11.24 -43.20 21.50
CA PRO A 29 11.51 -41.77 21.65
C PRO A 29 12.36 -41.21 20.49
N ASP A 30 13.19 -42.05 19.85
CA ASP A 30 13.96 -41.65 18.67
C ASP A 30 13.09 -41.42 17.43
N GLN A 31 11.96 -42.14 17.30
CA GLN A 31 11.00 -41.91 16.21
C GLN A 31 10.24 -40.60 16.41
N LEU A 32 9.81 -40.33 17.66
CA LEU A 32 9.14 -39.07 18.02
C LEU A 32 10.02 -37.85 17.72
N LEU A 33 11.31 -37.91 18.08
CA LEU A 33 12.26 -36.83 17.80
C LEU A 33 12.49 -36.64 16.30
N ARG A 34 12.56 -37.71 15.51
CA ARG A 34 12.72 -37.64 14.05
C ARG A 34 11.51 -37.01 13.38
N ASP A 35 10.31 -37.39 13.80
CA ASP A 35 9.07 -36.84 13.26
C ASP A 35 8.92 -35.35 13.60
N ASP A 36 9.25 -34.96 14.83
CA ASP A 36 9.22 -33.55 15.27
C ASP A 36 10.27 -32.70 14.52
N LEU A 37 11.49 -33.21 14.36
CA LEU A 37 12.53 -32.56 13.56
C LEU A 37 12.12 -32.38 12.10
N LYS A 38 11.49 -33.41 11.50
CA LYS A 38 10.99 -33.36 10.13
C LYS A 38 9.88 -32.30 10.01
N TYR A 39 8.91 -32.31 10.91
CA TYR A 39 7.81 -31.35 10.94
C TYR A 39 8.31 -29.91 11.12
N MET A 40 9.27 -29.69 12.03
CA MET A 40 9.91 -28.38 12.19
C MET A 40 10.66 -27.95 10.93
N GLY A 41 11.38 -28.87 10.27
CA GLY A 41 12.07 -28.61 9.01
C GLY A 41 11.12 -28.16 7.91
N GLU A 42 10.00 -28.87 7.72
CA GLU A 42 8.96 -28.52 6.74
C GLU A 42 8.35 -27.15 7.03
N ARG A 43 8.10 -26.82 8.31
CA ARG A 43 7.58 -25.50 8.71
C ARG A 43 8.58 -24.38 8.46
N VAL A 44 9.85 -24.59 8.76
CA VAL A 44 10.92 -23.60 8.49
C VAL A 44 11.01 -23.34 6.99
N GLU A 45 10.98 -24.38 6.16
CA GLU A 45 11.03 -24.22 4.72
C GLU A 45 9.78 -23.50 4.17
N GLN A 46 8.60 -23.80 4.70
CA GLN A 46 7.38 -23.09 4.34
C GLN A 46 7.45 -21.59 4.73
N GLN A 47 7.92 -21.28 5.94
CA GLN A 47 8.09 -19.89 6.38
C GLN A 47 9.11 -19.15 5.53
N ARG A 48 10.21 -19.81 5.13
CA ARG A 48 11.19 -19.23 4.21
C ARG A 48 10.57 -18.87 2.87
N LYS A 49 9.79 -19.76 2.26
CA LYS A 49 9.09 -19.50 1.00
C LYS A 49 8.10 -18.33 1.11
N ILE A 50 7.40 -18.23 2.24
CA ILE A 50 6.51 -17.10 2.52
C ILE A 50 7.31 -15.80 2.62
N SER A 51 8.45 -15.81 3.31
CA SER A 51 9.34 -14.64 3.43
C SER A 51 9.85 -14.17 2.07
N GLU A 52 10.37 -15.09 1.26
CA GLU A 52 10.86 -14.81 -0.10
C GLU A 52 9.74 -14.23 -0.99
N SER A 53 8.51 -14.77 -0.88
CA SER A 53 7.36 -14.24 -1.61
C SER A 53 6.95 -12.83 -1.15
N LEU A 54 6.96 -12.57 0.16
CA LEU A 54 6.66 -11.25 0.70
C LEU A 54 7.71 -10.21 0.29
N GLU A 55 8.99 -10.56 0.32
CA GLU A 55 10.06 -9.69 -0.16
C GLU A 55 9.87 -9.30 -1.63
N ALA A 56 9.54 -10.27 -2.49
CA ALA A 56 9.24 -10.00 -3.89
C ALA A 56 8.05 -9.03 -4.07
N GLN A 57 6.98 -9.21 -3.29
CA GLN A 57 5.82 -8.31 -3.31
C GLN A 57 6.18 -6.90 -2.81
N VAL A 58 7.01 -6.78 -1.78
CA VAL A 58 7.48 -5.47 -1.30
C VAL A 58 8.29 -4.74 -2.36
N ASP A 59 9.16 -5.45 -3.08
CA ASP A 59 9.96 -4.86 -4.14
C ASP A 59 9.11 -4.42 -5.34
N GLU A 60 8.07 -5.17 -5.69
CA GLU A 60 7.09 -4.78 -6.71
C GLU A 60 6.34 -3.50 -6.29
N LEU A 61 5.78 -3.46 -5.07
CA LEU A 61 5.11 -2.28 -4.53
C LEU A 61 6.02 -1.04 -4.49
N ARG A 62 7.33 -1.23 -4.23
CA ARG A 62 8.30 -0.14 -4.27
C ARG A 62 8.48 0.41 -5.68
N ARG A 63 8.59 -0.45 -6.69
CA ARG A 63 8.70 -0.04 -8.10
C ARG A 63 7.45 0.71 -8.56
N ASP A 64 6.27 0.19 -8.25
CA ASP A 64 5.00 0.84 -8.59
C ASP A 64 4.86 2.22 -7.96
N ARG A 65 5.21 2.33 -6.68
CA ARG A 65 5.21 3.61 -5.97
C ARG A 65 6.15 4.63 -6.61
N ASP A 66 7.32 4.20 -7.08
CA ASP A 66 8.27 5.10 -7.73
C ASP A 66 7.80 5.51 -9.14
N ALA A 67 7.17 4.60 -9.89
CA ALA A 67 6.52 4.92 -11.16
C ALA A 67 5.38 5.94 -10.98
N GLN A 68 4.51 5.73 -10.00
CA GLN A 68 3.42 6.67 -9.68
C GLN A 68 3.94 8.05 -9.27
N LYS A 69 5.03 8.12 -8.49
CA LYS A 69 5.66 9.40 -8.14
C LYS A 69 6.16 10.16 -9.37
N GLN A 70 6.76 9.46 -10.33
CA GLN A 70 7.21 10.08 -11.58
C GLN A 70 6.02 10.58 -12.41
N GLU A 71 4.93 9.81 -12.48
CA GLU A 71 3.72 10.22 -13.17
C GLU A 71 3.08 11.46 -12.53
N ILE A 72 2.97 11.51 -11.20
CA ILE A 72 2.49 12.69 -10.46
C ILE A 72 3.34 13.92 -10.78
N PHE A 73 4.67 13.77 -10.80
CA PHE A 73 5.56 14.88 -11.13
C PHE A 73 5.37 15.38 -12.58
N SER A 74 5.21 14.45 -13.52
CA SER A 74 4.90 14.76 -14.93
C SER A 74 3.56 15.50 -15.07
N LEU A 75 2.51 15.02 -14.40
CA LEU A 75 1.20 15.66 -14.40
C LEU A 75 1.25 17.06 -13.77
N LYS A 76 1.98 17.23 -12.67
CA LYS A 76 2.18 18.54 -12.05
C LYS A 76 2.81 19.54 -13.02
N ASN A 77 3.87 19.15 -13.72
CA ASN A 77 4.51 20.02 -14.72
C ASN A 77 3.57 20.38 -15.87
N LYS A 78 2.71 19.45 -16.31
CA LYS A 78 1.68 19.74 -17.34
C LYS A 78 0.64 20.74 -16.83
N VAL A 79 0.19 20.60 -15.58
CA VAL A 79 -0.73 21.56 -14.96
C VAL A 79 -0.09 22.94 -14.86
N ASP A 80 1.17 23.02 -14.45
CA ASP A 80 1.91 24.28 -14.36
C ASP A 80 2.07 24.94 -15.75
N ASP A 81 2.39 24.17 -16.81
CA ASP A 81 2.46 24.69 -18.18
C ASP A 81 1.09 25.18 -18.68
N LEU A 82 0.03 24.42 -18.43
CA LEU A 82 -1.34 24.83 -18.76
C LEU A 82 -1.73 26.12 -18.05
N TRP A 83 -1.36 26.27 -16.77
CA TRP A 83 -1.62 27.49 -16.01
C TRP A 83 -0.90 28.70 -16.59
N VAL A 84 0.37 28.55 -16.97
CA VAL A 84 1.14 29.61 -17.66
C VAL A 84 0.48 30.01 -18.98
N ARG A 85 0.04 29.04 -19.79
CA ARG A 85 -0.66 29.33 -21.05
C ARG A 85 -1.99 30.03 -20.81
N MET A 86 -2.74 29.59 -19.82
CA MET A 86 -4.02 30.20 -19.46
C MET A 86 -3.84 31.67 -19.06
N ARG A 87 -2.86 31.99 -18.21
CA ARG A 87 -2.54 33.40 -17.88
C ARG A 87 -2.28 34.24 -19.12
N LYS A 88 -1.47 33.76 -20.07
CA LYS A 88 -1.20 34.48 -21.33
C LYS A 88 -2.47 34.75 -22.14
N VAL A 89 -3.38 33.79 -22.21
CA VAL A 89 -4.65 33.96 -22.92
C VAL A 89 -5.53 34.99 -22.21
N VAL A 90 -5.60 34.95 -20.89
CA VAL A 90 -6.38 35.92 -20.10
C VAL A 90 -5.79 37.33 -20.21
N ASP A 91 -4.46 37.48 -20.16
CA ASP A 91 -3.77 38.77 -20.39
C ASP A 91 -4.05 39.33 -21.79
N TYR A 92 -4.03 38.45 -22.81
CA TYR A 92 -4.37 38.84 -24.17
C TYR A 92 -5.84 39.29 -24.29
N ALA A 93 -6.77 38.57 -23.66
CA ALA A 93 -8.18 38.95 -23.60
C ALA A 93 -8.37 40.31 -22.94
N ARG A 94 -7.68 40.58 -21.82
CA ARG A 94 -7.68 41.89 -21.14
C ARG A 94 -7.16 43.01 -22.05
N THR A 95 -6.13 42.73 -22.83
CA THR A 95 -5.59 43.69 -23.80
C THR A 95 -6.63 44.01 -24.89
N LEU A 96 -7.34 43.00 -25.39
CA LEU A 96 -8.41 43.20 -26.37
C LEU A 96 -9.59 43.98 -25.79
N GLU A 97 -10.01 43.66 -24.57
CA GLU A 97 -11.07 44.35 -23.84
C GLU A 97 -10.77 45.86 -23.73
N ASN A 98 -9.58 46.21 -23.27
CA ASN A 98 -9.13 47.60 -23.19
C ASN A 98 -9.17 48.32 -24.55
N ARG A 99 -8.77 47.63 -25.63
CA ARG A 99 -8.82 48.19 -26.99
C ARG A 99 -10.24 48.41 -27.48
N ILE A 100 -11.16 47.46 -27.22
CA ILE A 100 -12.58 47.58 -27.57
C ILE A 100 -13.21 48.74 -26.81
N THR A 101 -12.96 48.87 -25.51
CA THR A 101 -13.46 50.01 -24.73
C THR A 101 -12.90 51.33 -25.25
N GLY A 102 -11.62 51.39 -25.63
CA GLY A 102 -11.04 52.57 -26.27
C GLY A 102 -11.72 52.96 -27.59
N LEU A 103 -12.17 51.97 -28.38
CA LEU A 103 -12.85 52.20 -29.67
C LEU A 103 -14.36 52.52 -29.53
N THR A 104 -15.02 51.93 -28.54
CA THR A 104 -16.49 51.97 -28.40
C THR A 104 -16.98 52.92 -27.31
N GLY A 105 -16.09 53.32 -26.39
CA GLY A 105 -16.41 54.09 -25.19
C GLY A 105 -17.21 53.31 -24.14
N LYS A 106 -17.45 52.01 -24.35
CA LYS A 106 -18.24 51.17 -23.43
C LYS A 106 -17.37 50.11 -22.76
N PRO A 107 -17.33 50.07 -21.42
CA PRO A 107 -16.76 48.93 -20.70
C PRO A 107 -17.52 47.66 -21.07
N HIS A 108 -16.81 46.55 -21.27
CA HIS A 108 -17.44 45.24 -21.35
C HIS A 108 -17.44 44.62 -19.95
N GLU A 109 -18.51 43.91 -19.60
CA GLU A 109 -18.62 43.24 -18.31
C GLU A 109 -17.83 41.93 -18.35
N ARG A 110 -16.93 41.75 -17.38
CA ARG A 110 -16.07 40.57 -17.31
C ARG A 110 -16.77 39.44 -16.55
N PRO A 111 -16.66 38.19 -17.02
CA PRO A 111 -17.05 37.03 -16.23
C PRO A 111 -16.23 36.95 -14.94
N SER A 112 -16.89 36.75 -13.81
CA SER A 112 -16.25 36.69 -12.48
C SER A 112 -15.25 35.52 -12.36
N GLU A 113 -15.41 34.45 -13.14
CA GLU A 113 -14.49 33.31 -13.10
C GLU A 113 -13.07 33.64 -13.59
N LEU A 114 -12.92 34.74 -14.36
CA LEU A 114 -11.61 35.19 -14.83
C LEU A 114 -10.83 35.97 -13.76
N GLU A 115 -11.50 36.49 -12.73
CA GLU A 115 -10.84 37.24 -11.65
C GLU A 115 -10.01 36.30 -10.74
N GLU A 116 -10.50 35.09 -10.47
CA GLU A 116 -9.77 34.09 -9.67
C GLU A 116 -8.43 33.67 -10.30
N ILE A 117 -8.32 33.71 -11.63
CA ILE A 117 -7.08 33.37 -12.36
C ILE A 117 -6.00 34.44 -12.13
N PHE A 118 -6.40 35.69 -11.88
CA PHE A 118 -5.48 36.80 -11.61
C PHE A 118 -5.03 36.87 -10.14
N GLU A 119 -5.89 36.45 -9.21
CA GLU A 119 -5.60 36.55 -7.77
C GLU A 119 -4.80 35.37 -7.20
N ARG A 120 -4.80 34.20 -7.87
CA ARG A 120 -3.92 33.08 -7.52
C ARG A 120 -2.47 33.33 -7.97
N HIS A 121 -1.67 33.87 -7.06
CA HIS A 121 -0.21 33.98 -7.16
C HIS A 121 0.49 32.62 -7.15
#